data_AF-A0A2D1SU13-F1
#
_entry.id   AF-A0A2D1SU13-F1
#
_cell.length_a   1.000
_cell.length_b   1.000
_cell.length_c   1.000
_cell.angle_alpha   90.00
_cell.angle_beta   90.00
_cell.angle_gamma   90.00
#
_symmetry.space_group_name_H-M   'P 1'
#
loop_
_entity.id
_entity.type
_entity.pdbx_description
1 polymer ?
#
loop_
_entity_poly.entity_id
_entity_poly.type
_entity_poly.pdbx_seq_one_letter_code
_entity_poly.pdbx_strand_id
1 'polypeptide(L)'
;MGNPLFRVGTPFNENGVKGVKFDKEITNSKSIESLRTLIKKVRDIDEPNGLNKESNIFFSLDRPKDGISEIRLYIWYQDDGSSILKTDSNSYFALTKEHTNELKNILEQ
;
A
#
# COMPACT_ATOMS: atom_id res chain seq x y z
N MET A 1 -13.08 21.39 4.73
CA MET A 1 -12.60 20.21 5.49
C MET A 1 -12.20 19.16 4.47
N GLY A 2 -10.95 18.66 4.51
CA GLY A 2 -10.48 17.65 3.55
C GLY A 2 -10.86 16.25 4.02
N ASN A 3 -11.54 15.48 3.18
CA ASN A 3 -11.77 14.06 3.43
C ASN A 3 -10.46 13.28 3.32
N PRO A 4 -10.29 12.14 4.01
CA PRO A 4 -9.12 11.30 3.80
C PRO A 4 -9.01 10.89 2.34
N LEU A 5 -7.79 10.88 1.83
CA LEU A 5 -7.49 10.65 0.43
C LEU A 5 -6.50 9.50 0.32
N PHE A 6 -6.87 8.46 -0.42
CA PHE A 6 -5.92 7.47 -0.87
C PHE A 6 -5.34 7.86 -2.20
N ARG A 7 -4.04 7.61 -2.36
CA ARG A 7 -3.36 7.70 -3.65
C ARG A 7 -2.67 6.39 -3.93
N VAL A 8 -2.93 5.82 -5.10
CA VAL A 8 -2.31 4.58 -5.56
C VAL A 8 -1.42 4.91 -6.75
N GLY A 9 -0.22 4.37 -6.75
CA GLY A 9 0.75 4.64 -7.80
C GLY A 9 1.82 3.58 -7.93
N THR A 10 2.62 3.72 -8.97
CA THR A 10 3.74 2.83 -9.26
C THR A 10 5.04 3.55 -8.90
N PRO A 11 5.89 2.99 -8.02
CA PRO A 11 7.23 3.50 -7.82
C PRO A 11 8.03 3.44 -9.12
N PHE A 12 8.89 4.43 -9.34
CA PHE A 12 9.84 4.42 -10.46
C PHE A 12 11.21 4.91 -10.02
N ASN A 13 12.21 4.49 -10.78
CA ASN A 13 13.59 4.90 -10.60
C ASN A 13 14.25 5.04 -11.97
N GLU A 14 14.19 6.25 -12.52
CA GLU A 14 14.69 6.56 -13.87
C GLU A 14 15.77 7.62 -13.78
N ASN A 15 16.93 7.38 -14.38
CA ASN A 15 18.04 8.33 -14.46
C ASN A 15 18.46 8.92 -13.10
N GLY A 16 18.38 8.12 -12.03
CA GLY A 16 18.74 8.55 -10.66
C GLY A 16 17.63 9.32 -9.92
N VAL A 17 16.49 9.57 -10.55
CA VAL A 17 15.30 10.15 -9.92
C VAL A 17 14.41 9.03 -9.41
N LYS A 18 14.14 9.04 -8.10
CA LYS A 18 13.16 8.15 -7.47
C LYS A 18 11.87 8.89 -7.19
N GLY A 19 10.75 8.27 -7.50
CA GLY A 19 9.44 8.85 -7.22
C GLY A 19 8.33 7.81 -7.26
N VAL A 20 7.11 8.30 -7.11
CA VAL A 20 5.90 7.52 -7.32
C VAL A 20 5.07 8.24 -8.36
N LYS A 21 4.67 7.53 -9.40
CA LYS A 21 3.68 8.01 -10.36
C LYS A 21 2.31 7.61 -9.83
N PHE A 22 1.55 8.58 -9.31
CA PHE A 22 0.19 8.32 -8.85
C PHE A 22 -0.77 8.28 -10.04
N ASP A 23 -1.49 7.17 -10.16
CA ASP A 23 -2.40 6.93 -11.26
C ASP A 23 -3.87 6.98 -10.80
N LYS A 24 -4.11 6.95 -9.48
CA LYS A 24 -5.46 6.89 -8.92
C LYS A 24 -5.60 7.57 -7.56
N GLU A 25 -6.75 8.21 -7.35
CA GLU A 25 -7.16 8.75 -6.06
C GLU A 25 -8.49 8.12 -5.61
N ILE A 26 -8.58 7.68 -4.35
CA ILE A 26 -9.80 7.08 -3.77
C ILE A 26 -10.21 7.89 -2.53
N THR A 27 -11.43 8.42 -2.55
CA THR A 27 -12.02 9.22 -1.45
C THR A 27 -13.19 8.51 -0.76
N ASN A 28 -13.49 7.28 -1.17
CA ASN A 28 -14.58 6.48 -0.63
C ASN A 28 -14.26 6.02 0.80
N SER A 29 -15.06 6.49 1.77
CA SER A 29 -14.88 6.17 3.18
C SER A 29 -14.96 4.67 3.51
N LYS A 30 -15.77 3.90 2.77
CA LYS A 30 -15.84 2.44 2.96
C LYS A 30 -14.54 1.77 2.54
N SER A 31 -13.98 2.14 1.40
CA SER A 31 -12.66 1.64 0.95
C SER A 31 -11.57 1.96 1.98
N ILE A 32 -11.64 3.14 2.59
CA ILE A 32 -10.71 3.58 3.65
C ILE A 32 -10.79 2.70 4.89
N GLU A 33 -11.99 2.47 5.39
CA GLU A 33 -12.18 1.60 6.56
C GLU A 33 -11.85 0.14 6.27
N SER A 34 -12.17 -0.36 5.06
CA SER A 34 -11.81 -1.72 4.64
C SER A 34 -10.29 -1.93 4.65
N LEU A 35 -9.52 -0.97 4.13
CA LEU A 35 -8.06 -1.09 4.12
C LEU A 35 -7.46 -1.05 5.53
N ARG A 36 -7.91 -0.12 6.38
CA ARG A 36 -7.48 -0.06 7.79
C ARG A 36 -7.77 -1.38 8.50
N THR A 37 -8.92 -1.99 8.20
CA THR A 37 -9.34 -3.26 8.77
C THR A 37 -8.47 -4.41 8.26
N LEU A 38 -8.15 -4.44 6.96
CA LEU A 38 -7.24 -5.42 6.37
C LEU A 38 -5.85 -5.37 7.01
N ILE A 39 -5.27 -4.17 7.14
CA ILE A 39 -3.94 -3.98 7.74
C ILE A 39 -3.90 -4.46 9.20
N LYS A 40 -4.99 -4.28 9.96
CA LYS A 40 -5.08 -4.77 11.35
C LYS A 40 -5.19 -6.30 11.47
N LYS A 41 -5.62 -6.99 10.42
CA LYS A 41 -5.79 -8.46 10.40
C LYS A 41 -4.52 -9.20 9.99
N VAL A 42 -3.62 -8.52 9.28
CA VAL A 42 -2.42 -9.16 8.72
C VAL A 42 -1.32 -9.25 9.77
N ARG A 43 -0.49 -10.28 9.65
CA ARG A 43 0.54 -10.59 10.63
C ARG A 43 1.86 -9.94 10.24
N ASP A 44 2.50 -9.30 11.21
CA ASP A 44 3.90 -8.85 11.09
C ASP A 44 4.83 -10.03 10.81
N ILE A 45 5.80 -9.81 9.94
CA ILE A 45 6.87 -10.74 9.60
C ILE A 45 8.22 -10.03 9.69
N ASP A 46 9.29 -10.82 9.79
CA ASP A 46 10.65 -10.31 9.58
C ASP A 46 10.85 -9.87 8.13
N GLU A 47 11.88 -9.05 7.89
CA GLU A 47 12.25 -8.63 6.54
C GLU A 47 12.50 -9.85 5.64
N PRO A 48 11.74 -10.02 4.55
CA PRO A 48 11.91 -11.17 3.68
C PRO A 48 13.17 -11.04 2.83
N ASN A 49 13.92 -12.14 2.74
CA ASN A 49 15.08 -12.23 1.86
C ASN A 49 14.66 -12.21 0.39
N GLY A 50 15.44 -11.50 -0.45
CA GLY A 50 15.27 -11.55 -1.91
C GLY A 50 14.08 -10.74 -2.45
N LEU A 51 13.52 -9.82 -1.65
CA LEU A 51 12.50 -8.90 -2.13
C LEU A 51 13.09 -7.99 -3.22
N ASN A 52 12.37 -7.81 -4.33
CA ASN A 52 12.80 -6.91 -5.39
C ASN A 52 13.00 -5.49 -4.84
N LYS A 53 14.00 -4.78 -5.37
CA LYS A 53 14.32 -3.41 -4.92
C LYS A 53 13.16 -2.43 -5.09
N GLU A 54 12.34 -2.64 -6.11
CA GLU A 54 11.18 -1.82 -6.43
C GLU A 54 9.90 -2.62 -6.17
N SER A 55 8.96 -2.03 -5.44
CA SER A 55 7.65 -2.62 -5.20
C SER A 55 6.76 -2.46 -6.42
N ASN A 56 5.80 -3.36 -6.60
CA ASN A 56 4.85 -3.28 -7.71
C ASN A 56 3.93 -2.06 -7.57
N ILE A 57 3.49 -1.77 -6.35
CA ILE A 57 2.58 -0.68 -6.06
C ILE A 57 3.07 0.06 -4.81
N PHE A 58 2.85 1.36 -4.79
CA PHE A 58 2.88 2.20 -3.61
C PHE A 58 1.50 2.80 -3.39
N PHE A 59 1.08 2.91 -2.14
CA PHE A 59 -0.04 3.79 -1.82
C PHE A 59 0.19 4.59 -0.56
N SER A 60 -0.42 5.77 -0.52
CA SER A 60 -0.52 6.61 0.67
C SER A 60 -1.98 6.81 1.07
N LEU A 61 -2.26 6.71 2.37
CA LEU A 61 -3.46 7.26 2.99
C LEU A 61 -3.09 8.58 3.62
N ASP A 62 -3.55 9.67 3.04
CA ASP A 62 -3.31 11.00 3.55
C ASP A 62 -4.54 11.48 4.32
N ARG A 63 -4.31 12.14 5.47
CA ARG A 63 -5.32 12.93 6.18
C ARG A 63 -5.03 14.40 5.90
N PRO A 64 -5.61 15.00 4.85
CA PRO A 64 -5.24 16.35 4.42
C PRO A 64 -5.49 17.41 5.49
N LYS A 65 -6.48 17.17 6.37
CA LYS A 65 -6.79 18.05 7.51
C LYS A 65 -5.63 18.16 8.49
N ASP A 66 -4.90 17.06 8.69
CA ASP A 66 -3.84 16.98 9.69
C ASP A 66 -2.46 17.22 9.04
N GLY A 67 -2.40 17.36 7.72
CA GLY A 67 -1.14 17.52 6.97
C GLY A 67 -0.23 16.30 7.02
N ILE A 68 -0.77 15.12 7.39
CA ILE A 68 0.00 13.91 7.69
C ILE A 68 -0.42 12.78 6.75
N SER A 69 0.57 12.06 6.22
CA SER A 69 0.35 10.71 5.66
C SER A 69 0.15 9.75 6.82
N GLU A 70 -1.06 9.20 6.95
CA GLU A 70 -1.41 8.23 7.99
C GLU A 70 -0.78 6.88 7.74
N ILE A 71 -0.76 6.42 6.49
CA ILE A 71 -0.24 5.12 6.09
C ILE A 71 0.50 5.27 4.77
N ARG A 72 1.69 4.69 4.67
CA ARG A 72 2.42 4.52 3.42
C ARG A 72 2.81 3.06 3.29
N LEU A 73 2.43 2.44 2.19
CA LEU A 73 2.63 1.00 1.99
C LEU A 73 3.22 0.73 0.61
N TYR A 74 4.30 -0.04 0.62
CA TYR A 74 4.93 -0.62 -0.56
C TYR A 74 4.46 -2.07 -0.66
N ILE A 75 4.01 -2.50 -1.85
CA ILE A 75 3.43 -3.83 -2.06
C ILE A 75 4.24 -4.61 -3.11
N TRP A 76 4.65 -5.82 -2.76
CA TRP A 76 5.24 -6.79 -3.68
C TRP A 76 4.29 -7.96 -3.86
N TYR A 77 3.72 -8.10 -5.06
CA TYR A 77 2.98 -9.29 -5.43
C TYR A 77 3.92 -10.46 -5.66
N GLN A 78 3.55 -11.62 -5.12
CA GLN A 78 4.31 -12.87 -5.25
C GLN A 78 3.64 -13.77 -6.29
N ASP A 79 4.41 -14.72 -6.83
CA ASP A 79 3.95 -15.65 -7.88
C ASP A 79 2.83 -16.60 -7.41
N ASP A 80 2.76 -16.89 -6.11
CA ASP A 80 1.70 -17.70 -5.49
C ASP A 80 0.37 -16.92 -5.30
N GLY A 81 0.37 -15.63 -5.65
CA GLY A 81 -0.76 -14.72 -5.49
C GLY A 81 -0.85 -14.04 -4.13
N SER A 82 0.08 -14.30 -3.22
CA SER A 82 0.24 -13.56 -1.95
C SER A 82 0.88 -12.19 -2.19
N SER A 83 1.01 -11.39 -1.13
CA SER A 83 1.78 -10.15 -1.21
C SER A 83 2.51 -9.82 0.08
N ILE A 84 3.67 -9.21 -0.07
CA ILE A 84 4.42 -8.59 1.02
C ILE A 84 4.12 -7.10 1.03
N LEU A 85 3.87 -6.57 2.21
CA LEU A 85 3.68 -5.15 2.46
C LEU A 85 4.83 -4.64 3.31
N LYS A 86 5.30 -3.43 3.01
CA LYS A 86 6.27 -2.71 3.84
C LYS A 86 5.72 -1.34 4.19
N THR A 87 5.76 -0.96 5.46
CA THR A 87 5.45 0.41 5.90
C THR A 87 6.66 1.33 5.83
N ASP A 88 6.45 2.64 5.94
CA ASP A 88 7.52 3.61 6.15
C ASP A 88 8.30 3.41 7.45
N SER A 89 7.70 2.79 8.47
CA SER A 89 8.35 2.36 9.71
C SER A 89 9.26 1.13 9.57
N ASN A 90 9.46 0.62 8.35
CA ASN A 90 10.18 -0.63 8.06
C ASN A 90 9.56 -1.89 8.70
N SER A 91 8.25 -1.87 8.97
CA SER A 91 7.51 -3.09 9.35
C SER A 91 7.09 -3.84 8.08
N TYR A 92 7.16 -5.17 8.13
CA TYR A 92 6.79 -6.04 7.02
C TYR A 92 5.59 -6.89 7.39
N PHE A 93 4.66 -7.09 6.44
CA PHE A 93 3.48 -7.92 6.62
C PHE A 93 3.32 -8.88 5.45
N ALA A 94 2.87 -10.09 5.73
CA ALA A 94 2.46 -11.05 4.71
C ALA A 94 0.94 -11.09 4.59
N LEU A 95 0.43 -10.92 3.37
CA LEU A 95 -0.97 -11.16 3.02
C LEU A 95 -1.07 -12.52 2.34
N THR A 96 -2.06 -13.31 2.75
CA THR A 96 -2.48 -14.49 2.01
C THR A 96 -3.07 -14.08 0.67
N LYS A 97 -3.18 -15.02 -0.27
CA LYS A 97 -3.86 -14.80 -1.56
C LYS A 97 -5.25 -14.19 -1.44
N GLU A 98 -6.02 -14.61 -0.42
CA GLU A 98 -7.35 -14.06 -0.12
C GLU A 98 -7.27 -12.57 0.25
N HIS A 99 -6.41 -12.22 1.21
CA HIS A 99 -6.19 -10.84 1.62
C HIS A 99 -5.58 -9.97 0.50
N THR A 100 -4.73 -10.54 -0.35
CA THR A 100 -4.19 -9.85 -1.53
C THR A 100 -5.27 -9.52 -2.55
N ASN A 101 -6.25 -10.42 -2.74
CA ASN A 101 -7.39 -10.14 -3.61
C ASN A 101 -8.32 -9.08 -2.99
N GLU A 102 -8.56 -9.14 -1.68
CA GLU A 102 -9.30 -8.08 -0.96
C GLU A 102 -8.61 -6.73 -1.14
N LEU A 103 -7.28 -6.67 -0.97
CA LEU A 103 -6.49 -5.46 -1.22
C LEU A 103 -6.69 -4.94 -2.65
N LYS A 104 -6.53 -5.79 -3.67
CA LYS A 104 -6.72 -5.40 -5.08
C LYS A 104 -8.12 -4.83 -5.31
N ASN A 105 -9.16 -5.50 -4.81
CA ASN A 105 -10.55 -5.03 -4.93
C ASN A 105 -10.77 -3.66 -4.29
N ILE A 106 -10.11 -3.37 -3.17
CA ILE A 106 -10.15 -2.04 -2.52
C ILE A 106 -9.47 -0.99 -3.40
N LEU A 107 -8.31 -1.31 -3.97
CA LEU A 107 -7.52 -0.41 -4.81
C LEU A 107 -8.15 -0.17 -6.19
N GLU A 108 -9.00 -1.08 -6.67
CA GLU A 108 -9.70 -0.99 -7.94
C GLU A 108 -11.03 -0.20 -7.88
N GLN A 109 -11.50 0.21 -6.69
CA GLN A 109 -12.72 1.04 -6.50
C GLN A 109 -12.66 2.43 -7.13
#